data_AF-A0A947X937-F1
#
_entry.id   AF-A0A947X937-F1
#
_cell.length_a   1.000
_cell.length_b   1.000
_cell.length_c   1.000
_cell.angle_alpha   90.00
_cell.angle_beta   90.00
_cell.angle_gamma   90.00
#
_symmetry.space_group_name_H-M   'P 1'
#
loop_
_entity.id
_entity.type
_entity.pdbx_description
1 polymer ?
#
loop_
_entity_poly.entity_id
_entity_poly.type
_entity_poly.pdbx_seq_one_letter_code
_entity_poly.pdbx_strand_id
1 'polypeptide(L)'
;MKRNQNTNGLTIVEILVAIAIVAILAAGLYSVGNYVETQSKIKLTESTIETLVTALDEYHDFYGKFPDPNADSEYLTGCDLSVEKLYYKLGLAPGAKKILGHINTSLIKDANSDGFREVVDAWGTDFGYDYKTSYNFPVITSAGPDRDFGVTDPNNAQDNITSR
;
A
#
# COMPACT_ATOMS: atom_id res chain seq x y z
N MET A 1 -49.79 48.93 -15.06
CA MET A 1 -49.04 48.01 -15.95
C MET A 1 -48.95 46.65 -15.28
N LYS A 2 -49.71 45.65 -15.74
CA LYS A 2 -49.65 44.27 -15.22
C LYS A 2 -48.74 43.43 -16.10
N ARG A 3 -47.71 42.85 -15.52
CA ARG A 3 -46.69 42.02 -16.17
C ARG A 3 -47.17 40.56 -16.09
N ASN A 4 -47.63 40.00 -17.21
CA ASN A 4 -47.94 38.57 -17.30
C ASN A 4 -46.61 37.80 -17.23
N GLN A 5 -46.37 37.14 -16.11
CA GLN A 5 -45.30 36.17 -15.97
C GLN A 5 -45.87 34.82 -16.43
N ASN A 6 -45.46 34.35 -17.61
CA ASN A 6 -45.72 32.97 -18.00
C ASN A 6 -44.88 32.06 -17.10
N THR A 7 -45.51 31.46 -16.10
CA THR A 7 -44.91 30.38 -15.32
C THR A 7 -45.06 29.08 -16.11
N ASN A 8 -44.08 28.78 -16.95
CA ASN A 8 -43.98 27.46 -17.58
C ASN A 8 -43.59 26.46 -16.48
N GLY A 9 -44.51 25.54 -16.14
CA GLY A 9 -44.23 24.45 -15.21
C GLY A 9 -43.42 23.35 -15.88
N LEU A 10 -42.52 22.71 -15.12
CA LEU A 10 -41.77 21.54 -15.59
C LEU A 10 -42.72 20.37 -15.87
N THR A 11 -42.53 19.70 -17.01
CA THR A 11 -43.34 18.52 -17.35
C THR A 11 -42.80 17.28 -16.61
N ILE A 12 -43.69 16.33 -16.31
CA ILE A 12 -43.29 15.04 -15.68
C ILE A 12 -42.26 14.33 -16.56
N VAL A 13 -42.41 14.41 -17.88
CA VAL A 13 -41.48 13.79 -18.85
C VAL A 13 -40.09 14.40 -18.76
N GLU A 14 -39.97 15.73 -18.65
CA GLU A 14 -38.66 16.38 -18.46
C GLU A 14 -37.97 15.94 -17.18
N ILE A 15 -38.72 15.86 -16.07
CA ILE A 15 -38.15 15.38 -14.80
C ILE A 15 -37.71 13.92 -14.93
N LEU A 16 -38.50 13.06 -15.58
CA LEU A 16 -38.15 11.64 -15.80
C LEU A 16 -36.90 11.47 -16.68
N VAL A 17 -36.78 12.25 -17.75
CA VAL A 17 -35.60 12.21 -18.63
C VAL A 17 -34.38 12.75 -17.90
N ALA A 18 -34.52 13.84 -17.13
CA ALA A 18 -33.43 14.42 -16.37
C ALA A 18 -32.88 13.45 -15.32
N ILE A 19 -33.74 12.80 -14.52
CA ILE A 19 -33.28 11.81 -13.53
C ILE A 19 -32.63 10.59 -14.19
N ALA A 20 -33.13 10.17 -15.36
CA ALA A 20 -32.52 9.06 -16.10
C ALA A 20 -31.10 9.40 -16.58
N ILE A 21 -30.89 10.62 -17.11
CA ILE A 21 -29.57 11.08 -17.54
C ILE A 21 -28.63 11.20 -16.33
N VAL A 22 -29.08 11.81 -15.23
CA VAL A 22 -28.27 11.95 -14.01
C VAL A 22 -27.88 10.58 -13.43
N ALA A 23 -28.80 9.60 -13.43
CA ALA A 23 -28.49 8.25 -12.96
C ALA A 23 -27.42 7.56 -13.80
N ILE A 24 -27.49 7.68 -15.14
CA ILE A 24 -26.48 7.10 -16.05
C ILE A 24 -25.11 7.76 -15.83
N LEU A 25 -25.07 9.09 -15.71
CA LEU A 25 -23.82 9.83 -15.47
C LEU A 25 -23.20 9.47 -14.12
N ALA A 26 -24.02 9.38 -13.07
CA ALA A 26 -23.55 9.01 -11.73
C ALA A 26 -22.95 7.58 -11.72
N ALA A 27 -23.58 6.63 -12.42
CA ALA A 27 -23.07 5.26 -12.52
C ALA A 27 -21.71 5.20 -13.23
N GLY A 28 -21.51 5.97 -14.29
CA GLY A 28 -20.23 6.04 -15.02
C GLY A 28 -19.08 6.57 -14.16
N LEU A 29 -19.33 7.58 -13.32
CA LEU A 29 -18.32 8.17 -12.45
C LEU A 29 -17.77 7.18 -11.41
N TYR A 30 -18.61 6.31 -10.86
CA TYR A 30 -18.21 5.33 -9.85
C TYR A 30 -17.21 4.30 -10.40
N SER A 31 -17.43 3.82 -11.63
CA SER A 31 -16.57 2.80 -12.25
C SER A 31 -15.15 3.30 -12.53
N VAL A 32 -15.00 4.56 -12.95
CA VAL A 32 -13.67 5.15 -13.23
C VAL A 32 -12.92 5.43 -11.93
N GLY A 33 -13.62 5.88 -10.89
CA GLY A 33 -13.03 6.18 -9.58
C GLY A 33 -12.26 4.99 -8.99
N ASN A 34 -12.90 3.82 -8.93
CA ASN A 34 -12.30 2.63 -8.34
C ASN A 34 -11.05 2.15 -9.10
N TYR A 35 -11.07 2.21 -10.42
CA TYR A 35 -9.90 1.81 -11.23
C TYR A 35 -8.70 2.72 -10.98
N VAL A 36 -8.92 4.04 -10.97
CA VAL A 36 -7.86 5.03 -10.71
C VAL A 36 -7.31 4.89 -9.29
N GLU A 37 -8.17 4.63 -8.31
CA GLU A 37 -7.75 4.40 -6.93
C GLU A 37 -6.84 3.16 -6.82
N THR A 38 -7.25 2.02 -7.38
CA THR A 38 -6.44 0.80 -7.37
C THR A 38 -5.09 1.00 -8.04
N GLN A 39 -5.05 1.64 -9.20
CA GLN A 39 -3.80 1.96 -9.90
C GLN A 39 -2.88 2.88 -9.07
N SER A 40 -3.47 3.82 -8.32
CA SER A 40 -2.71 4.71 -7.43
C SER A 40 -2.13 3.94 -6.25
N LYS A 41 -2.90 3.00 -5.68
CA LYS A 41 -2.46 2.11 -4.60
C LYS A 41 -1.32 1.20 -5.04
N ILE A 42 -1.43 0.58 -6.21
CA ILE A 42 -0.36 -0.25 -6.81
C ILE A 42 0.93 0.57 -6.93
N LYS A 43 0.88 1.75 -7.54
CA LYS A 43 2.06 2.61 -7.71
C LYS A 43 2.68 3.07 -6.40
N LEU A 44 1.85 3.37 -5.39
CA LEU A 44 2.32 3.72 -4.06
C LEU A 44 3.05 2.54 -3.40
N THR A 45 2.50 1.34 -3.53
CA THR A 45 3.12 0.10 -3.03
C THR A 45 4.45 -0.17 -3.74
N GLU A 46 4.50 -0.12 -5.08
CA GLU A 46 5.72 -0.29 -5.87
C GLU A 46 6.82 0.70 -5.46
N SER A 47 6.49 1.99 -5.37
CA SER A 47 7.44 3.03 -4.95
C SER A 47 7.92 2.83 -3.51
N THR A 48 7.07 2.30 -2.63
CA THR A 48 7.45 1.98 -1.25
C THR A 48 8.42 0.80 -1.22
N ILE A 49 8.17 -0.24 -2.01
CA ILE A 49 9.11 -1.38 -2.18
C ILE A 49 10.46 -0.87 -2.69
N GLU A 50 10.49 -0.03 -3.72
CA GLU A 50 11.75 0.55 -4.24
C GLU A 50 12.52 1.34 -3.18
N THR A 51 11.80 2.10 -2.34
CA THR A 51 12.40 2.83 -1.22
C THR A 51 12.99 1.89 -0.17
N LEU A 52 12.29 0.80 0.15
CA LEU A 52 12.77 -0.23 1.08
C LEU A 52 13.99 -0.99 0.53
N VAL A 53 13.98 -1.34 -0.77
CA VAL A 53 15.12 -1.94 -1.46
C VAL A 53 16.34 -1.01 -1.40
N THR A 54 16.15 0.28 -1.68
CA THR A 54 17.24 1.26 -1.58
C THR A 54 17.77 1.39 -0.14
N ALA A 55 16.88 1.32 0.86
CA ALA A 55 17.30 1.31 2.27
C ALA A 55 18.05 0.03 2.66
N LEU A 56 17.69 -1.11 2.08
CA LEU A 56 18.40 -2.39 2.24
C LEU A 56 19.80 -2.33 1.65
N ASP A 57 19.97 -1.75 0.47
CA ASP A 57 21.30 -1.52 -0.15
C ASP A 57 22.19 -0.69 0.79
N GLU A 58 21.68 0.44 1.28
CA GLU A 58 22.43 1.32 2.17
C GLU A 58 22.74 0.66 3.54
N TYR A 59 21.83 -0.20 4.03
CA TYR A 59 22.09 -1.00 5.23
C TYR A 59 23.20 -2.03 4.98
N HIS A 60 23.17 -2.70 3.83
CA HIS A 60 24.19 -3.67 3.43
C HIS A 60 25.54 -2.99 3.24
N ASP A 61 25.59 -1.79 2.65
CA ASP A 61 26.82 -1.01 2.51
C ASP A 61 27.42 -0.62 3.87
N PHE A 62 26.58 -0.39 4.89
CA PHE A 62 27.04 -0.05 6.25
C PHE A 62 27.48 -1.27 7.06
N TYR A 63 26.74 -2.38 7.03
CA TYR A 63 26.99 -3.56 7.87
C TYR A 63 27.67 -4.74 7.16
N GLY A 64 27.76 -4.71 5.83
CA GLY A 64 28.30 -5.79 5.00
C GLY A 64 27.39 -7.03 4.90
N LYS A 65 26.13 -6.93 5.34
CA LYS A 65 25.12 -8.00 5.28
C LYS A 65 23.71 -7.42 5.28
N PHE A 66 22.74 -8.17 4.76
CA PHE A 66 21.32 -7.83 4.88
C PHE A 66 20.76 -8.28 6.25
N PRO A 67 19.69 -7.64 6.75
CA PRO A 67 19.00 -8.08 7.97
C PRO A 67 18.40 -9.47 7.78
N ASP A 68 18.72 -10.42 8.65
CA ASP A 68 18.13 -11.76 8.60
C ASP A 68 17.06 -11.87 9.70
N PRO A 69 15.76 -12.04 9.35
CA PRO A 69 14.69 -12.07 10.34
C PRO A 69 14.66 -13.37 11.17
N ASN A 70 15.38 -14.40 10.71
CA ASN A 70 15.43 -15.73 11.31
C ASN A 70 16.76 -16.02 12.03
N ALA A 71 17.87 -15.44 11.55
CA ALA A 71 19.21 -15.70 12.09
C ALA A 71 19.73 -14.61 13.04
N ASP A 72 19.32 -13.34 12.88
CA ASP A 72 19.76 -12.30 13.79
C ASP A 72 19.02 -12.42 15.14
N SER A 73 19.75 -12.38 16.25
CA SER A 73 19.19 -12.52 17.61
C SER A 73 18.91 -11.18 18.32
N GLU A 74 19.29 -10.07 17.69
CA GLU A 74 19.15 -8.72 18.24
C GLU A 74 17.88 -8.04 17.76
N TYR A 75 16.73 -8.55 18.23
CA TYR A 75 15.42 -7.91 18.05
C TYR A 75 14.80 -7.63 19.42
N LEU A 76 13.88 -6.67 19.46
CA LEU A 76 13.13 -6.35 20.66
C LEU A 76 12.11 -7.46 20.94
N THR A 77 11.91 -7.79 22.22
CA THR A 77 10.92 -8.80 22.64
C THR A 77 9.52 -8.38 22.19
N GLY A 78 8.84 -9.24 21.43
CA GLY A 78 7.50 -8.98 20.87
C GLY A 78 7.50 -8.53 19.41
N CYS A 79 8.67 -8.22 18.84
CA CYS A 79 8.81 -7.94 17.41
C CYS A 79 8.84 -9.27 16.63
N ASP A 80 7.66 -9.75 16.25
CA ASP A 80 7.46 -11.09 15.71
C ASP A 80 7.33 -11.07 14.17
N LEU A 81 6.87 -9.97 13.57
CA LEU A 81 6.73 -9.87 12.11
C LEU A 81 8.07 -9.57 11.43
N SER A 82 8.30 -10.19 10.26
CA SER A 82 9.57 -10.00 9.53
C SER A 82 9.75 -8.55 9.05
N VAL A 83 8.67 -7.83 8.78
CA VAL A 83 8.73 -6.41 8.38
C VAL A 83 8.98 -5.46 9.54
N GLU A 84 8.50 -5.74 10.76
CA GLU A 84 8.86 -4.96 11.95
C GLU A 84 10.37 -5.06 12.21
N LYS A 85 10.88 -6.31 12.15
CA LYS A 85 12.31 -6.62 12.28
C LYS A 85 13.13 -5.87 11.25
N LEU A 86 12.67 -5.87 9.99
CA LEU A 86 13.27 -5.12 8.90
C LEU A 86 13.29 -3.62 9.21
N TYR A 87 12.13 -3.02 9.52
CA TYR A 87 12.00 -1.59 9.78
C TYR A 87 12.90 -1.14 10.94
N TYR A 88 12.95 -1.93 12.02
CA TYR A 88 13.84 -1.69 13.15
C TYR A 88 15.32 -1.69 12.73
N LYS A 89 15.78 -2.72 12.00
CA LYS A 89 17.19 -2.85 11.57
C LYS A 89 17.61 -1.75 10.60
N LEU A 90 16.77 -1.44 9.62
CA LEU A 90 17.01 -0.32 8.70
C LEU A 90 17.11 1.02 9.45
N GLY A 91 16.41 1.17 10.58
CA GLY A 91 16.54 2.33 11.45
C GLY A 91 17.88 2.46 12.19
N LEU A 92 18.70 1.41 12.26
CA LEU A 92 20.01 1.43 12.91
C LEU A 92 21.12 1.99 12.00
N ALA A 93 21.03 1.76 10.69
CA ALA A 93 21.96 2.33 9.71
C ALA A 93 21.56 3.80 9.39
N PRO A 94 22.45 4.79 9.58
CA PRO A 94 22.10 6.21 9.38
C PRO A 94 21.58 6.54 7.99
N GLY A 95 22.18 5.96 6.94
CA GLY A 95 21.75 6.17 5.56
C GLY A 95 20.40 5.54 5.28
N ALA A 96 20.21 4.27 5.66
CA ALA A 96 18.95 3.56 5.48
C ALA A 96 17.80 4.26 6.23
N LYS A 97 18.05 4.71 7.46
CA LYS A 97 17.09 5.52 8.24
C LYS A 97 16.66 6.80 7.52
N LYS A 98 17.59 7.49 6.84
CA LYS A 98 17.26 8.68 6.05
C LYS A 98 16.36 8.32 4.88
N ILE A 99 16.64 7.21 4.19
CA ILE A 99 15.84 6.71 3.08
C ILE A 99 14.42 6.35 3.54
N LEU A 100 14.29 5.67 4.69
CA LEU A 100 12.99 5.37 5.30
C LEU A 100 12.16 6.63 5.58
N GLY A 101 12.79 7.77 5.85
CA GLY A 101 12.11 9.06 6.02
C GLY A 101 11.38 9.57 4.77
N HIS A 102 11.62 8.98 3.60
CA HIS A 102 10.91 9.30 2.36
C HIS A 102 9.66 8.44 2.13
N ILE A 103 9.46 7.37 2.91
CA ILE A 103 8.23 6.58 2.86
C ILE A 103 7.06 7.45 3.34
N ASN A 104 5.92 7.31 2.70
CA ASN A 104 4.70 7.99 3.13
C ASN A 104 4.36 7.58 4.56
N THR A 105 4.27 8.54 5.48
CA THR A 105 4.00 8.28 6.91
C THR A 105 2.68 7.56 7.15
N SER A 106 1.72 7.64 6.23
CA SER A 106 0.45 6.89 6.32
C SER A 106 0.64 5.38 6.16
N LEU A 107 1.79 4.94 5.65
CA LEU A 107 2.16 3.53 5.47
C LEU A 107 3.03 3.02 6.61
N ILE A 108 3.39 3.85 7.59
CA ILE A 108 4.14 3.44 8.76
C ILE A 108 3.17 3.39 9.94
N LYS A 109 2.83 2.20 10.40
CA LYS A 109 1.80 1.97 11.42
C LYS A 109 2.24 0.91 12.41
N ASP A 110 1.60 0.95 13.56
CA ASP A 110 1.52 -0.15 14.50
C ASP A 110 0.16 -0.83 14.23
N ALA A 111 0.12 -1.70 13.23
CA ALA A 111 -1.06 -2.36 12.68
C ALA A 111 -1.58 -3.44 13.64
N ASN A 112 -0.70 -4.09 14.39
CA ASN A 112 -1.05 -5.14 15.36
C ASN A 112 -1.20 -4.62 16.81
N SER A 113 -0.87 -3.33 17.07
CA SER A 113 -0.93 -2.67 18.39
C SER A 113 0.02 -3.27 19.44
N ASP A 114 1.15 -3.82 19.00
CA ASP A 114 2.19 -4.37 19.88
C ASP A 114 3.25 -3.33 20.32
N GLY A 115 3.16 -2.10 19.78
CA GLY A 115 4.06 -1.00 20.07
C GLY A 115 5.26 -0.90 19.13
N PHE A 116 5.38 -1.79 18.16
CA PHE A 116 6.35 -1.71 17.06
C PHE A 116 5.70 -1.05 15.85
N ARG A 117 6.55 -0.54 14.95
CA ARG A 117 6.09 0.08 13.72
C ARG A 117 6.57 -0.75 12.57
N GLU A 118 5.67 -1.00 11.65
CA GLU A 118 5.89 -1.70 10.41
C GLU A 118 5.46 -0.83 9.24
N VAL A 119 6.02 -1.19 8.08
CA VAL A 119 5.59 -0.63 6.82
C VAL A 119 4.49 -1.52 6.28
N VAL A 120 3.35 -0.90 5.97
CA VAL A 120 2.19 -1.55 5.34
C VAL A 120 2.08 -1.10 3.89
N ASP A 121 1.45 -1.92 3.07
CA ASP A 121 1.11 -1.55 1.70
C ASP A 121 -0.07 -0.57 1.64
N ALA A 122 -0.42 -0.14 0.43
CA ALA A 122 -1.50 0.82 0.22
C ALA A 122 -2.90 0.27 0.55
N TRP A 123 -3.05 -1.04 0.78
CA TRP A 123 -4.28 -1.68 1.26
C TRP A 123 -4.28 -1.87 2.78
N GLY A 124 -3.16 -1.57 3.45
CA GLY A 124 -2.99 -1.65 4.89
C GLY A 124 -2.56 -3.03 5.38
N THR A 125 -2.05 -3.87 4.48
CA THR A 125 -1.48 -5.18 4.82
C THR A 125 0.02 -5.03 5.05
N ASP A 126 0.56 -5.69 6.05
CA ASP A 126 1.99 -5.68 6.35
C ASP A 126 2.78 -6.23 5.16
N PHE A 127 3.93 -5.65 4.83
CA PHE A 127 4.80 -6.25 3.82
C PHE A 127 5.36 -7.59 4.30
N GLY A 128 5.47 -8.56 3.40
CA GLY A 128 6.27 -9.75 3.60
C GLY A 128 7.74 -9.44 3.35
N TYR A 129 8.63 -9.85 4.26
CA TYR A 129 10.08 -9.82 4.08
C TYR A 129 10.66 -11.24 4.19
N ASP A 130 11.34 -11.70 3.16
CA ASP A 130 12.09 -12.97 3.15
C ASP A 130 13.55 -12.71 2.75
N TYR A 131 14.47 -13.20 3.58
CA TYR A 131 15.90 -13.23 3.27
C TYR A 131 16.51 -14.52 3.79
N LYS A 132 17.37 -15.10 2.97
CA LYS A 132 18.21 -16.24 3.30
C LYS A 132 19.61 -15.93 2.81
N THR A 133 20.63 -16.40 3.52
CA THR A 133 22.04 -16.19 3.14
C THR A 133 22.42 -16.75 1.77
N SER A 134 21.59 -17.65 1.19
CA SER A 134 21.74 -18.12 -0.19
C SER A 134 21.18 -17.17 -1.25
N TYR A 135 20.47 -16.10 -0.87
CA TYR A 135 19.91 -15.11 -1.78
C TYR A 135 20.94 -14.01 -2.02
N ASN A 136 21.04 -13.55 -3.27
CA ASN A 136 21.87 -12.40 -3.62
C ASN A 136 21.29 -11.10 -3.04
N PHE A 137 19.96 -11.03 -2.88
CA PHE A 137 19.25 -9.87 -2.37
C PHE A 137 17.96 -10.32 -1.63
N PRO A 138 17.51 -9.62 -0.58
CA PRO A 138 16.23 -9.89 0.07
C PRO A 138 15.02 -9.67 -0.83
N VAL A 139 13.91 -10.33 -0.50
CA VAL A 139 12.66 -10.20 -1.22
C VAL A 139 11.62 -9.52 -0.34
N ILE A 140 10.99 -8.47 -0.88
CA ILE A 140 9.86 -7.77 -0.26
C ILE A 140 8.62 -8.01 -1.11
N THR A 141 7.52 -8.42 -0.48
CA THR A 141 6.25 -8.73 -1.15
C THR A 141 5.10 -7.99 -0.48
N SER A 142 4.22 -7.37 -1.26
CA SER A 142 2.88 -6.94 -0.81
C SER A 142 1.85 -7.97 -1.26
N ALA A 143 0.84 -8.18 -0.41
CA ALA A 143 -0.29 -9.05 -0.68
C ALA A 143 -1.36 -8.42 -1.59
N GLY A 144 -1.10 -7.23 -2.14
CA GLY A 144 -1.98 -6.63 -3.13
C GLY A 144 -3.40 -6.28 -2.63
N PRO A 145 -4.32 -6.03 -3.58
CA PRO A 145 -5.73 -5.78 -3.31
C PRO A 145 -6.46 -6.83 -2.48
N ASP A 146 -6.14 -8.11 -2.64
CA ASP A 146 -6.84 -9.19 -1.95
C ASP A 146 -6.35 -9.45 -0.51
N ARG A 147 -5.17 -8.90 -0.17
CA ARG A 147 -4.53 -8.99 1.14
C ARG A 147 -4.14 -10.41 1.53
N ASP A 148 -3.98 -11.31 0.56
CA ASP A 148 -3.57 -12.68 0.76
C ASP A 148 -2.31 -13.00 -0.04
N PHE A 149 -1.24 -13.38 0.67
CA PHE A 149 0.02 -13.82 0.05
C PHE A 149 -0.08 -15.16 -0.72
N GLY A 150 -1.29 -15.68 -0.95
CA GLY A 150 -1.54 -17.01 -1.52
C GLY A 150 -1.63 -18.12 -0.46
N VAL A 151 -1.89 -17.75 0.80
CA VAL A 151 -1.99 -18.67 1.94
C VAL A 151 -3.33 -19.38 1.94
N THR A 152 -4.42 -18.66 1.61
CA THR A 152 -5.76 -19.28 1.59
C THR A 152 -6.06 -19.97 0.26
N ASP A 153 -5.62 -19.38 -0.86
CA ASP A 153 -5.68 -19.94 -2.21
C ASP A 153 -4.41 -19.53 -2.99
N PRO A 154 -3.65 -20.46 -3.59
CA PRO A 154 -2.47 -20.12 -4.40
C PRO A 154 -2.75 -19.14 -5.56
N ASN A 155 -3.99 -19.05 -6.05
CA ASN A 155 -4.37 -18.10 -7.10
C ASN A 155 -4.36 -16.64 -6.62
N ASN A 156 -4.49 -16.42 -5.31
CA ASN A 156 -4.46 -15.09 -4.71
C ASN A 156 -3.06 -14.46 -4.82
N ALA A 157 -1.99 -15.27 -4.91
CA ALA A 157 -0.64 -14.74 -5.11
C ALA A 157 -0.42 -14.07 -6.48
N GLN A 158 -1.43 -14.02 -7.36
CA GLN A 158 -1.33 -13.44 -8.70
C GLN A 158 -1.36 -11.91 -8.70
N ASP A 159 -1.94 -11.26 -7.68
CA ASP A 159 -1.93 -9.80 -7.55
C ASP A 159 -0.82 -9.28 -6.61
N ASN A 160 -0.05 -10.19 -6.00
CA ASN A 160 1.12 -9.87 -5.19
C ASN A 160 2.12 -8.99 -5.95
N ILE A 161 2.66 -7.99 -5.26
CA ILE A 161 3.67 -7.08 -5.80
C ILE A 161 4.99 -7.40 -5.09
N THR A 162 5.97 -7.92 -5.82
CA THR A 162 7.26 -8.35 -5.27
C THR A 162 8.41 -7.52 -5.82
N SER A 163 9.42 -7.25 -4.99
CA SER A 163 10.69 -6.66 -5.42
C SER A 163 11.36 -7.53 -6.49
N ARG A 164 11.84 -6.92 -7.57
CA ARG A 164 12.50 -7.61 -8.69
C ARG A 164 13.91 -8.08 -8.37
#